data_AF-A0AA88HRV4-F1
#
_entry.id   AF-A0AA88HRV4-F1
#
_cell.length_a   1.000
_cell.length_b   1.000
_cell.length_c   1.000
_cell.angle_alpha   90.00
_cell.angle_beta   90.00
_cell.angle_gamma   90.00
#
_symmetry.space_group_name_H-M   'P 1'
#
loop_
_entity.id
_entity.type
_entity.pdbx_description
1 polymer ?
#
loop_
_entity_poly.entity_id
_entity_poly.type
_entity_poly.pdbx_seq_one_letter_code
_entity_poly.pdbx_strand_id
1 'polypeptide(L)'
;MEDAISSSFKTERKHHNLSDSDKLHKVKKQKKKQKSKKKHKKEEKLRHEHKDKDSSEDETLVGPSVPTDFILSEPSRSMCPMTKEEWEAKKSIIRHIVDPETGRKRLVRGDGEILEEIVSRDRHKEINKLATQADGAFFQKTLFHNK
;
A
#
# COMPACT_ATOMS: atom_id res chain seq x y z
N MET A 1 -13.41 74.95 -14.06
CA MET A 1 -13.21 73.78 -13.18
C MET A 1 -13.45 72.57 -14.03
N GLU A 2 -12.37 71.84 -14.23
CA GLU A 2 -12.25 70.64 -15.04
C GLU A 2 -13.08 69.52 -14.43
N ASP A 3 -13.77 68.73 -15.25
CA ASP A 3 -14.09 67.35 -14.88
C ASP A 3 -14.07 66.46 -16.13
N ALA A 4 -13.03 65.62 -16.15
CA ALA A 4 -12.76 64.60 -17.13
C ALA A 4 -13.66 63.38 -16.91
N ILE A 5 -14.40 62.95 -17.94
CA ILE A 5 -14.99 61.61 -17.96
C ILE A 5 -14.13 60.74 -18.89
N SER A 6 -13.10 60.17 -18.28
CA SER A 6 -12.21 59.16 -18.86
C SER A 6 -12.98 57.86 -19.15
N SER A 7 -12.95 57.44 -20.41
CA SER A 7 -13.50 56.19 -20.91
C SER A 7 -12.70 54.99 -20.38
N SER A 8 -13.12 54.44 -19.25
CA SER A 8 -12.52 53.22 -18.70
C SER A 8 -13.06 51.99 -19.44
N PHE A 9 -12.36 51.58 -20.51
CA PHE A 9 -12.51 50.26 -21.12
C PHE A 9 -12.07 49.19 -20.11
N LYS A 10 -13.01 48.68 -19.31
CA LYS A 10 -12.83 47.50 -18.46
C LYS A 10 -12.63 46.27 -19.36
N THR A 11 -11.40 45.80 -19.43
CA THR A 11 -11.07 44.48 -20.00
C THR A 11 -11.70 43.40 -19.12
N GLU A 12 -12.80 42.81 -19.60
CA GLU A 12 -13.37 41.60 -19.01
C GLU A 12 -12.34 40.46 -19.09
N ARG A 13 -11.74 40.12 -17.95
CA ARG A 13 -10.94 38.90 -17.81
C ARG A 13 -11.90 37.71 -17.85
N LYS A 14 -11.93 37.00 -18.97
CA LYS A 14 -12.62 35.71 -19.10
C LYS A 14 -12.06 34.73 -18.07
N HIS A 15 -12.82 34.49 -17.00
CA HIS A 15 -12.54 33.41 -16.06
C HIS A 15 -12.81 32.08 -16.77
N HIS A 16 -11.75 31.38 -17.17
CA HIS A 16 -11.87 30.00 -17.63
C HIS A 16 -12.26 29.13 -16.42
N ASN A 17 -13.49 28.65 -16.39
CA ASN A 17 -13.88 27.64 -15.43
C ASN A 17 -13.21 26.32 -15.85
N LEU A 18 -12.22 25.90 -15.08
CA LEU A 18 -11.64 24.56 -15.21
C LEU A 18 -12.75 23.53 -15.10
N SER A 19 -12.74 22.55 -16.01
CA SER A 19 -13.71 21.46 -16.01
C SER A 19 -13.69 20.73 -14.66
N ASP A 20 -14.81 20.16 -14.22
CA ASP A 20 -14.87 19.47 -12.92
C ASP A 20 -13.90 18.27 -12.84
N SER A 21 -13.51 17.71 -14.00
CA SER A 21 -12.45 16.71 -14.11
C SER A 21 -11.07 17.24 -13.69
N ASP A 22 -10.73 18.47 -14.11
CA ASP A 22 -9.44 19.10 -13.77
C ASP A 22 -9.36 19.47 -12.29
N LYS A 23 -10.47 19.92 -11.70
CA LYS A 23 -10.57 20.18 -10.26
C LYS A 23 -10.36 18.88 -9.47
N LEU A 24 -10.98 17.78 -9.89
CA LEU A 24 -10.83 16.47 -9.24
C LEU A 24 -9.38 15.96 -9.31
N HIS A 25 -8.72 16.11 -10.47
CA HIS A 25 -7.33 15.71 -10.63
C HIS A 25 -6.37 16.54 -9.75
N LYS A 26 -6.61 17.86 -9.65
CA LYS A 26 -5.84 18.76 -8.76
C LYS A 26 -5.97 18.38 -7.28
N VAL A 27 -7.18 18.04 -6.83
CA VAL A 27 -7.45 17.58 -5.46
C VAL A 27 -6.74 16.24 -5.18
N LYS A 28 -6.81 15.26 -6.10
CA LYS A 28 -6.10 13.98 -5.97
C LYS A 28 -4.58 14.17 -5.87
N LYS A 29 -4.00 15.06 -6.68
CA LYS A 29 -2.56 15.37 -6.66
C LYS A 29 -2.12 16.00 -5.32
N GLN A 30 -2.92 16.91 -4.77
CA GLN A 30 -2.64 17.51 -3.45
C GLN A 30 -2.70 16.48 -2.31
N LYS A 31 -3.70 15.58 -2.31
CA LYS A 31 -3.83 14.52 -1.30
C LYS A 31 -2.65 13.53 -1.32
N LYS A 32 -2.13 13.20 -2.50
CA LYS A 32 -0.93 12.34 -2.65
C LYS A 32 0.33 13.01 -2.09
N LYS A 33 0.51 14.31 -2.33
CA LYS A 33 1.67 15.09 -1.82
C LYS A 33 1.64 15.26 -0.30
N GLN A 34 0.45 15.38 0.32
CA GLN A 34 0.34 15.42 1.79
C GLN A 34 0.65 14.05 2.43
N LYS A 35 0.20 12.94 1.82
CA LYS A 35 0.52 11.58 2.32
C LYS A 35 2.02 11.27 2.25
N SER A 36 2.71 11.66 1.18
CA SER A 36 4.16 11.43 1.07
C SER A 36 4.97 12.23 2.09
N LYS A 37 4.62 13.50 2.33
CA LYS A 37 5.25 14.32 3.37
C LYS A 37 5.07 13.74 4.78
N LYS A 38 3.88 13.20 5.10
CA LYS A 38 3.60 12.58 6.40
C LYS A 38 4.39 11.27 6.61
N LYS A 39 4.65 10.50 5.54
CA LYS A 39 5.51 9.30 5.59
C LYS A 39 6.97 9.66 5.84
N HIS A 40 7.53 10.60 5.07
CA HIS A 40 8.92 11.06 5.25
C HIS A 40 9.18 11.60 6.66
N LYS A 41 8.27 12.41 7.21
CA LYS A 41 8.40 12.93 8.58
C LYS A 41 8.34 11.84 9.66
N LYS A 42 7.66 10.72 9.41
CA LYS A 42 7.61 9.58 10.35
C LYS A 42 8.90 8.76 10.29
N GLU A 43 9.43 8.55 9.08
CA GLU A 43 10.67 7.81 8.86
C GLU A 43 11.90 8.56 9.40
N GLU A 44 11.93 9.90 9.24
CA GLU A 44 13.00 10.74 9.79
C GLU A 44 13.02 10.73 11.33
N LYS A 45 11.86 10.74 11.98
CA LYS A 45 11.76 10.60 13.45
C LYS A 45 12.27 9.27 13.97
N LEU A 46 11.96 8.17 13.28
CA LEU A 46 12.42 6.82 13.65
C LEU A 46 13.94 6.66 13.47
N ARG A 47 14.54 7.36 12.50
CA ARG A 47 16.00 7.35 12.29
C ARG A 47 16.76 8.16 13.34
N HIS A 48 16.16 9.22 13.89
CA HIS A 48 16.80 10.01 14.95
C HIS A 48 16.78 9.27 16.30
N GLU A 49 15.69 8.58 16.61
CA GLU A 49 15.55 7.82 17.87
C GLU A 49 16.51 6.62 17.98
N HIS A 50 16.99 6.08 16.85
CA HIS A 50 17.94 4.97 16.82
C HIS A 50 19.41 5.39 16.94
N LYS A 51 19.71 6.70 16.91
CA LYS A 51 21.10 7.20 16.93
C LYS A 51 21.60 7.59 18.34
N ASP A 52 20.70 7.64 19.32
CA ASP A 52 21.00 8.08 20.69
C ASP A 52 21.17 6.90 21.69
N LYS A 53 21.29 5.65 21.22
CA LYS A 53 21.36 4.45 22.07
C LYS A 53 22.62 3.59 21.92
N ASP A 54 23.63 4.04 21.19
CA ASP A 54 24.94 3.37 21.09
C ASP A 54 26.03 4.16 21.82
N SER A 55 25.94 4.24 23.15
CA SER A 55 27.08 4.59 23.99
C SER A 55 26.81 4.26 25.47
N SER A 56 26.98 3.00 25.85
CA SER A 56 27.25 2.63 27.25
C SER A 56 27.83 1.22 27.34
N GLU A 57 29.14 1.11 27.07
CA GLU A 57 29.97 0.05 27.64
C GLU A 57 30.55 0.61 28.95
N ASP A 58 30.23 0.01 30.11
CA ASP A 58 31.22 -0.36 31.14
C ASP A 58 30.57 -1.08 32.35
N GLU A 59 30.93 -2.36 32.48
CA GLU A 59 31.28 -3.13 33.68
C GLU A 59 30.65 -2.83 35.06
N THR A 60 29.93 -3.82 35.61
CA THR A 60 30.10 -4.32 37.00
C THR A 60 29.38 -5.67 37.19
N LEU A 61 29.99 -6.75 36.72
CA LEU A 61 29.53 -8.12 37.02
C LEU A 61 30.21 -8.63 38.31
N VAL A 62 29.57 -8.42 39.46
CA VAL A 62 29.90 -9.12 40.71
C VAL A 62 29.11 -10.43 40.74
N GLY A 63 29.74 -11.54 40.34
CA GLY A 63 29.17 -12.90 40.39
C GLY A 63 30.19 -13.99 40.02
N PRO A 64 29.99 -15.27 40.41
CA PRO A 64 30.96 -16.34 40.18
C PRO A 64 31.22 -16.56 38.69
N SER A 65 32.49 -16.69 38.31
CA SER A 65 32.94 -16.91 36.93
C SER A 65 32.34 -18.21 36.38
N VAL A 66 31.38 -18.07 35.46
CA VAL A 66 30.82 -19.17 34.68
C VAL A 66 31.77 -19.43 33.51
N PRO A 67 32.18 -20.68 33.21
CA PRO A 67 33.07 -20.98 32.09
C PRO A 67 32.54 -20.40 30.78
N THR A 68 33.37 -19.59 30.11
CA THR A 68 33.04 -18.83 28.90
C THR A 68 32.51 -19.70 27.75
N ASP A 69 32.88 -20.98 27.73
CA ASP A 69 32.47 -21.96 26.72
C ASP A 69 30.96 -22.28 26.76
N PHE A 70 30.29 -22.10 27.91
CA PHE A 70 28.84 -22.30 28.04
C PHE A 70 28.00 -21.09 27.62
N ILE A 71 28.62 -19.90 27.52
CA ILE A 71 27.96 -18.65 27.11
C ILE A 71 27.89 -18.56 25.58
N LEU A 72 28.80 -19.22 24.87
CA LEU A 72 28.85 -19.29 23.41
C LEU A 72 27.93 -20.35 22.81
N SER A 73 27.46 -21.33 23.60
CA SER A 73 26.34 -22.18 23.19
C SER A 73 25.05 -21.37 23.30
N GLU A 74 24.42 -21.10 22.16
CA GLU A 74 23.24 -20.25 21.98
C GLU A 74 22.39 -20.11 23.26
N PRO A 75 22.24 -18.89 23.82
CA PRO A 75 21.52 -18.70 25.08
C PRO A 75 20.14 -19.32 24.94
N SER A 76 19.82 -20.23 25.85
CA SER A 76 18.63 -21.08 25.89
C SER A 76 17.36 -20.36 25.39
N ARG A 77 17.06 -20.48 24.09
CA ARG A 77 15.88 -19.89 23.43
C ARG A 77 14.56 -20.58 23.82
N SER A 78 14.61 -21.57 24.71
CA SER A 78 13.49 -22.47 25.03
C SER A 78 12.31 -21.78 25.71
N MET A 79 12.52 -20.64 26.39
CA MET A 79 11.46 -19.94 27.13
C MET A 79 11.37 -18.43 26.80
N CYS A 80 12.17 -17.94 25.85
CA CYS A 80 12.11 -16.53 25.45
C CYS A 80 10.90 -16.29 24.53
N PRO A 81 10.08 -15.25 24.80
CA PRO A 81 9.11 -14.77 23.81
C PRO A 81 9.82 -14.44 22.51
N MET A 82 9.16 -14.69 21.37
CA MET A 82 9.74 -14.40 20.05
C MET A 82 10.16 -12.93 19.97
N THR A 83 11.26 -12.69 19.25
CA THR A 83 11.66 -11.32 18.96
C THR A 83 10.68 -10.70 17.96
N LYS A 84 10.61 -9.37 17.93
CA LYS A 84 9.78 -8.64 16.97
C LYS A 84 10.13 -9.00 15.52
N GLU A 85 11.40 -9.19 15.22
CA GLU A 85 11.89 -9.56 13.89
C GLU A 85 11.40 -10.95 13.48
N GLU A 86 11.45 -11.93 14.38
CA GLU A 86 10.91 -13.27 14.14
C GLU A 86 9.40 -13.25 13.90
N TRP A 87 8.67 -12.41 14.64
CA TRP A 87 7.23 -12.25 14.43
C TRP A 87 6.91 -11.61 13.08
N GLU A 88 7.62 -10.56 12.71
CA GLU A 88 7.46 -9.89 11.42
C GLU A 88 7.84 -10.84 10.27
N ALA A 89 8.90 -11.64 10.43
CA ALA A 89 9.28 -12.69 9.49
C ALA A 89 8.16 -13.71 9.31
N LYS A 90 7.62 -14.28 10.39
CA LYS A 90 6.47 -15.21 10.33
C LYS A 90 5.26 -14.60 9.63
N LYS A 91 4.94 -13.34 9.94
CA LYS A 91 3.81 -12.61 9.34
C LYS A 91 4.05 -12.21 7.87
N SER A 92 5.30 -12.14 7.42
CA SER A 92 5.64 -11.73 6.05
C SER A 92 5.53 -12.87 5.03
N ILE A 93 5.46 -14.12 5.48
CA ILE A 93 5.42 -15.29 4.59
C ILE A 93 4.11 -15.29 3.81
N ILE A 94 4.20 -15.40 2.47
CA ILE A 94 3.07 -15.48 1.55
C ILE A 94 3.11 -16.82 0.82
N ARG A 95 1.98 -17.54 0.80
CA ARG A 95 1.84 -18.86 0.16
C ARG A 95 0.66 -18.86 -0.82
N HIS A 96 0.76 -19.61 -1.90
CA HIS A 96 -0.37 -19.86 -2.80
C HIS A 96 -1.00 -21.21 -2.41
N ILE A 97 -2.27 -21.19 -2.00
CA ILE A 97 -3.01 -22.36 -1.55
C ILE A 97 -4.25 -22.51 -2.44
N VAL A 98 -4.50 -23.72 -2.92
CA VAL A 98 -5.73 -24.04 -3.64
C VAL A 98 -6.82 -24.35 -2.62
N ASP A 99 -7.94 -23.64 -2.70
CA ASP A 99 -9.11 -23.91 -1.88
C ASP A 99 -9.76 -25.24 -2.27
N PRO A 100 -9.92 -26.21 -1.35
CA PRO A 100 -10.51 -27.51 -1.67
C PRO A 100 -11.97 -27.43 -2.11
N GLU A 101 -12.74 -26.45 -1.64
CA GLU A 101 -14.17 -26.32 -1.98
C GLU A 101 -14.39 -25.66 -3.34
N THR A 102 -13.76 -24.51 -3.59
CA THR A 102 -14.00 -23.72 -4.80
C THR A 102 -12.96 -23.94 -5.90
N GLY A 103 -11.85 -24.62 -5.62
CA GLY A 103 -10.72 -24.81 -6.54
C GLY A 103 -9.96 -23.51 -6.86
N ARG A 104 -10.27 -22.40 -6.21
CA ARG A 104 -9.61 -21.11 -6.44
C ARG A 104 -8.24 -21.08 -5.78
N LYS A 105 -7.25 -20.54 -6.48
CA LYS A 105 -5.94 -20.22 -5.90
C LYS A 105 -6.10 -18.97 -5.02
N ARG A 106 -5.91 -19.14 -3.71
CA ARG A 106 -5.89 -18.06 -2.72
C ARG A 106 -4.46 -17.79 -2.30
N LEU A 107 -4.14 -16.53 -2.09
CA LEU A 107 -2.88 -16.12 -1.52
C LEU A 107 -3.07 -16.04 0.00
N VAL A 108 -2.24 -16.71 0.79
CA VAL A 108 -2.38 -16.76 2.26
C VAL A 108 -1.14 -16.17 2.89
N ARG A 109 -1.34 -15.23 3.83
CA ARG A 109 -0.27 -14.54 4.55
C ARG A 109 -0.21 -14.99 6.01
N GLY A 110 1.00 -15.27 6.48
CA GLY A 110 1.28 -15.64 7.87
C GLY A 110 0.38 -16.78 8.35
N ASP A 111 -0.38 -16.51 9.41
CA ASP A 111 -1.18 -17.50 10.15
C ASP A 111 -2.61 -17.68 9.62
N GLY A 112 -2.98 -17.04 8.50
CA GLY A 112 -4.28 -17.30 7.86
C GLY A 112 -4.99 -16.11 7.22
N GLU A 113 -4.33 -14.95 7.07
CA GLU A 113 -4.93 -13.83 6.34
C GLU A 113 -5.03 -14.20 4.85
N ILE A 114 -6.25 -14.27 4.32
CA ILE A 114 -6.50 -14.52 2.90
C ILE A 114 -6.33 -13.21 2.13
N LEU A 115 -5.42 -13.23 1.19
CA LEU A 115 -5.15 -12.17 0.23
C LEU A 115 -5.69 -12.58 -1.15
N GLU A 116 -6.21 -11.59 -1.87
CA GLU A 116 -6.58 -11.72 -3.26
C GLU A 116 -5.52 -11.09 -4.14
N GLU A 117 -5.08 -11.82 -5.16
CA GLU A 117 -4.21 -11.28 -6.19
C GLU A 117 -5.05 -10.47 -7.17
N ILE A 118 -4.69 -9.20 -7.38
CA ILE A 118 -5.28 -8.41 -8.47
C ILE A 118 -4.78 -9.00 -9.78
N VAL A 119 -5.72 -9.48 -10.58
CA VAL A 119 -5.43 -10.09 -11.86
C VAL A 119 -4.91 -9.02 -12.85
N SER A 120 -4.00 -9.43 -13.74
CA SER A 120 -3.41 -8.53 -14.73
C SER A 120 -4.48 -7.93 -15.66
N ARG A 121 -4.18 -6.77 -16.26
CA ARG A 121 -5.13 -6.08 -17.15
C ARG A 121 -5.60 -6.98 -18.30
N ASP A 122 -4.70 -7.74 -18.89
CA ASP A 122 -5.03 -8.57 -20.05
C ASP A 122 -5.84 -9.79 -19.64
N ARG A 123 -5.52 -10.39 -18.48
CA ARG A 123 -6.33 -11.47 -17.91
C ARG A 123 -7.73 -10.98 -17.49
N HIS A 124 -7.87 -9.77 -16.96
CA HIS A 124 -9.18 -9.14 -16.74
C HIS A 124 -10.00 -9.04 -18.02
N LYS A 125 -9.38 -8.61 -19.14
CA LYS A 125 -10.08 -8.55 -20.44
C LYS A 125 -10.51 -9.94 -20.91
N GLU A 126 -9.67 -10.95 -20.76
CA GLU A 126 -10.00 -12.35 -21.10
C GLU A 126 -11.20 -12.85 -20.30
N ILE A 127 -11.21 -12.62 -18.98
CA ILE A 127 -12.32 -13.01 -18.10
C ILE A 127 -13.61 -12.32 -18.56
N ASN A 128 -13.57 -11.01 -18.84
CA ASN A 128 -14.73 -10.27 -19.31
C ASN A 128 -15.23 -10.76 -20.67
N LYS A 129 -14.31 -11.12 -21.58
CA LYS A 129 -14.64 -11.67 -22.89
C LYS A 129 -15.33 -13.03 -22.74
N LEU A 130 -14.79 -13.92 -21.90
CA LEU A 130 -15.39 -15.23 -21.64
C LEU A 130 -16.75 -15.12 -20.97
N ALA A 131 -16.89 -14.22 -19.99
CA ALA A 131 -18.15 -13.99 -19.28
C ALA A 131 -19.27 -13.47 -20.20
N THR A 132 -18.94 -12.63 -21.18
CA THR A 132 -19.92 -12.02 -22.11
C THR A 132 -20.10 -12.79 -23.42
N GLN A 133 -19.30 -13.83 -23.68
CA GLN A 133 -19.35 -14.59 -24.94
C GLN A 133 -20.73 -15.23 -25.19
N ALA A 134 -21.34 -15.81 -24.15
CA ALA A 134 -22.64 -16.46 -24.26
C ALA A 134 -23.78 -15.46 -24.53
N ASP A 135 -23.73 -14.30 -23.88
CA ASP A 135 -24.70 -13.21 -24.07
C ASP A 135 -24.62 -12.64 -25.49
N GLY A 136 -23.41 -12.42 -26.00
CA GLY A 136 -23.21 -11.98 -27.39
C GLY A 136 -23.78 -12.98 -28.41
N ALA A 137 -23.58 -14.29 -28.19
CA ALA A 137 -24.13 -15.33 -29.06
C ALA A 137 -25.68 -15.39 -28.98
N PHE A 138 -26.24 -15.24 -27.79
CA PHE A 138 -27.69 -15.19 -27.61
C PHE A 138 -28.30 -13.96 -28.30
N PHE A 139 -27.73 -12.77 -28.08
CA PHE A 139 -28.18 -11.54 -28.71
C PHE A 139 -28.15 -11.64 -30.24
N GLN A 140 -27.07 -12.16 -30.82
CA GLN A 140 -26.96 -12.37 -32.26
C GLN A 140 -28.08 -13.28 -32.78
N LYS A 141 -28.32 -14.42 -32.12
CA LYS A 141 -29.43 -15.33 -32.50
C LYS A 141 -30.76 -14.58 -32.47
N THR A 142 -31.10 -13.93 -31.36
CA THR A 142 -32.38 -13.22 -31.21
C THR A 142 -32.56 -12.10 -32.24
N LEU A 143 -31.50 -11.39 -32.60
CA LEU A 143 -31.55 -10.30 -33.58
C LEU A 143 -31.88 -10.80 -35.00
N PHE A 144 -31.42 -11.99 -35.38
CA PHE A 144 -31.73 -12.60 -36.69
C PHE A 144 -33.09 -13.31 -36.74
N HIS A 145 -33.69 -13.65 -35.60
CA HIS A 145 -35.03 -14.27 -35.55
C HIS A 145 -36.18 -13.26 -35.60
N ASN A 146 -35.91 -11.98 -35.35
CA ASN A 146 -36.92 -10.89 -35.38
C ASN A 146 -36.90 -10.11 -36.71
N LYS A 147 -36.47 -10.75 -37.80
CA LYS A 147 -36.55 -10.24 -39.17
C LYS A 147 -37.49 -11.12 -39.98
#